data_AF-A0A1F2RXN8-F1
#
_entry.id   AF-A0A1F2RXN8-F1
#
_cell.length_a   1.000
_cell.length_b   1.000
_cell.length_c   1.000
_cell.angle_alpha   90.00
_cell.angle_beta   90.00
_cell.angle_gamma   90.00
#
_symmetry.space_group_name_H-M   'P 1'
#
loop_
_entity.id
_entity.type
_entity.pdbx_description
1 polymer ?
#
loop_
_entity_poly.entity_id
_entity_poly.type
_entity_poly.pdbx_seq_one_letter_code
_entity_poly.pdbx_strand_id
1 'polypeptide(L)'
;MKRTLVQFDDDTYRRLRERAFRQQRSMSALVRELVAQGLDEAAVRPRPTAIGQMQSVRAGRSRQDRLSPVSERHDQALAAALKP
;
A
#
# COMPACT_ATOMS: atom_id res chain seq x y z
N MET A 1 -27.98 -11.93 7.38
CA MET A 1 -26.77 -12.74 7.64
C MET A 1 -27.00 -14.14 7.11
N LYS A 2 -26.06 -14.70 6.32
CA LYS A 2 -26.05 -16.09 5.86
C LYS A 2 -24.77 -16.74 6.40
N ARG A 3 -24.84 -18.00 6.87
CA ARG A 3 -23.67 -18.73 7.38
C ARG A 3 -23.06 -19.55 6.26
N THR A 4 -21.80 -19.28 5.96
CA THR A 4 -21.02 -19.97 4.94
C THR A 4 -19.78 -20.57 5.57
N LEU A 5 -19.43 -21.80 5.19
CA LEU A 5 -18.19 -22.45 5.60
C LEU A 5 -17.17 -22.28 4.46
N VAL A 6 -16.03 -21.68 4.78
CA VAL A 6 -14.93 -21.45 3.84
C VAL A 6 -13.68 -22.03 4.49
N GLN A 7 -12.94 -22.81 3.71
CA GLN A 7 -11.67 -23.38 4.16
C GLN A 7 -10.54 -22.41 3.83
N PHE A 8 -9.70 -22.14 4.82
CA PHE A 8 -8.44 -21.40 4.66
C PHE A 8 -7.28 -22.35 4.90
N ASP A 9 -6.13 -22.06 4.30
CA ASP A 9 -4.89 -22.69 4.74
C ASP A 9 -4.51 -22.22 6.16
N ASP A 10 -3.66 -23.01 6.81
CA ASP A 10 -3.28 -22.79 8.21
C ASP A 10 -2.60 -21.43 8.43
N ASP A 11 -1.77 -20.97 7.48
CA ASP A 11 -1.07 -19.70 7.60
C ASP A 11 -2.06 -18.53 7.50
N THR A 12 -2.95 -18.55 6.52
CA THR A 12 -4.02 -17.56 6.39
C THR A 12 -4.91 -17.51 7.62
N TYR A 13 -5.32 -18.66 8.16
CA TYR A 13 -6.14 -18.72 9.37
C TYR A 13 -5.40 -18.12 10.59
N ARG A 14 -4.13 -18.45 10.78
CA ARG A 14 -3.30 -17.90 11.87
C ARG A 14 -3.19 -16.38 11.76
N ARG A 15 -2.91 -15.85 10.58
CA ARG A 15 -2.82 -14.39 10.33
C ARG A 15 -4.14 -13.68 10.63
N LEU A 16 -5.27 -14.25 10.21
CA LEU A 16 -6.60 -13.71 10.52
C LEU A 16 -6.83 -13.69 12.04
N ARG A 17 -6.47 -14.76 12.74
CA ARG A 17 -6.62 -14.86 14.20
C ARG A 17 -5.78 -13.85 14.96
N GLU A 18 -4.51 -13.73 14.61
CA GLU A 18 -3.60 -12.75 15.23
C GLU A 18 -4.07 -11.32 14.96
N ARG A 19 -4.55 -11.04 13.75
CA ARG A 19 -5.09 -9.71 13.41
C ARG A 19 -6.36 -9.42 14.19
N ALA A 20 -7.30 -10.36 14.29
CA ALA A 20 -8.53 -10.20 15.07
C ALA A 20 -8.23 -9.94 16.55
N PHE A 21 -7.28 -10.69 17.12
CA PHE A 21 -6.82 -10.52 18.50
C PHE A 21 -6.21 -9.13 18.73
N ARG A 22 -5.26 -8.70 17.87
CA ARG A 22 -4.63 -7.37 17.97
C ARG A 22 -5.64 -6.22 17.85
N GLN A 23 -6.69 -6.41 17.07
CA GLN A 23 -7.74 -5.40 16.87
C GLN A 23 -8.86 -5.47 17.92
N GLN A 24 -8.81 -6.42 18.86
CA GLN A 24 -9.88 -6.65 19.85
C GLN A 24 -11.27 -6.81 19.21
N ARG A 25 -11.33 -7.45 18.04
CA ARG A 25 -12.56 -7.66 17.27
C ARG A 25 -12.78 -9.14 17.02
N SER A 26 -14.04 -9.53 16.85
CA SER A 26 -14.36 -10.92 16.52
C SER A 26 -13.85 -11.29 15.12
N MET A 27 -13.47 -12.56 14.95
CA MET A 27 -13.00 -13.10 13.68
C MET A 27 -14.00 -12.84 12.55
N SER A 28 -15.29 -13.05 12.83
CA SER A 28 -16.35 -12.86 11.84
C SER A 28 -16.52 -11.39 11.45
N ALA A 29 -16.28 -10.43 12.36
CA ALA A 29 -16.32 -9.01 12.02
C ALA A 29 -15.16 -8.63 11.09
N LEU A 30 -13.95 -9.08 11.40
CA LEU A 30 -12.78 -8.87 10.56
C LEU A 30 -12.96 -9.49 9.16
N VAL A 31 -13.38 -10.76 9.10
CA VAL A 31 -13.57 -11.46 7.81
C VAL A 31 -14.62 -10.76 6.95
N ARG A 32 -15.73 -10.29 7.52
CA ARG A 32 -16.75 -9.54 6.76
C ARG A 32 -16.20 -8.24 6.18
N GLU A 33 -15.39 -7.51 6.94
CA GLU A 33 -14.75 -6.28 6.46
C GLU A 33 -13.78 -6.56 5.32
N LEU A 34 -12.93 -7.59 5.46
CA LEU A 34 -11.98 -7.97 4.41
C LEU A 34 -12.69 -8.46 3.15
N VAL A 35 -13.77 -9.23 3.29
CA VAL A 35 -14.59 -9.66 2.15
C VAL A 35 -15.24 -8.45 1.48
N ALA A 36 -15.81 -7.50 2.23
CA ALA A 36 -16.36 -6.27 1.65
C ALA A 36 -15.28 -5.48 0.88
N GLN A 37 -14.11 -5.27 1.48
CA GLN A 37 -12.97 -4.57 0.85
C GLN A 37 -12.48 -5.26 -0.44
N GLY A 38 -12.45 -6.60 -0.46
CA GLY A 38 -12.06 -7.35 -1.65
C GLY A 38 -13.14 -7.38 -2.74
N LEU A 39 -14.41 -7.35 -2.38
CA LEU A 39 -15.51 -7.20 -3.33
C LEU A 39 -15.59 -5.78 -3.89
N ASP A 40 -15.13 -4.80 -3.12
CA ASP A 40 -14.97 -3.40 -3.53
C ASP A 40 -13.76 -3.19 -4.47
N GLU A 41 -13.08 -4.23 -4.96
CA GLU A 41 -12.00 -4.12 -5.96
C GLU A 41 -12.45 -3.51 -7.31
N ALA A 42 -13.75 -3.30 -7.53
CA ALA A 42 -14.24 -2.41 -8.59
C ALA A 42 -13.98 -0.91 -8.32
N ALA A 43 -13.66 -0.53 -7.09
CA ALA A 43 -13.12 0.78 -6.74
C ALA A 43 -11.60 0.72 -6.82
N VAL A 44 -11.08 0.74 -8.05
CA VAL A 44 -9.72 1.18 -8.33
C VAL A 44 -9.46 2.41 -7.45
N ARG A 45 -8.56 2.28 -6.46
CA ARG A 45 -8.16 3.44 -5.65
C ARG A 45 -7.85 4.56 -6.63
N PRO A 46 -8.60 5.68 -6.63
CA PRO A 46 -8.37 6.73 -7.60
C PRO A 46 -6.92 7.18 -7.39
N ARG A 47 -6.08 6.94 -8.41
CA ARG A 47 -4.72 7.47 -8.41
C ARG A 47 -4.89 8.98 -8.31
N PRO A 48 -4.38 9.64 -7.26
CA PRO A 48 -4.57 11.06 -7.11
C PRO A 48 -3.93 11.76 -8.30
N THR A 49 -4.75 12.30 -9.20
CA THR A 49 -4.33 13.02 -10.41
C THR A 49 -4.36 14.53 -10.20
N ALA A 50 -5.02 15.00 -9.14
CA ALA A 50 -5.11 16.41 -8.80
C ALA A 50 -4.19 16.76 -7.61
N ILE A 51 -3.58 17.95 -7.67
CA ILE A 51 -2.65 18.47 -6.65
C ILE A 51 -3.28 18.47 -5.24
N GLY A 52 -4.58 18.79 -5.12
CA GLY A 52 -5.29 18.79 -3.83
C GLY A 52 -5.55 17.42 -3.21
N GLN A 53 -5.35 16.33 -3.97
CA GLN A 53 -5.47 14.95 -3.48
C GLN A 53 -4.13 14.37 -3.00
N MET A 54 -3.03 15.10 -3.22
CA MET A 54 -1.72 14.73 -2.71
C MET A 54 -1.61 15.21 -1.25
N GLN A 55 -1.92 14.31 -0.30
CA GLN A 55 -1.88 14.61 1.15
C GLN A 55 -0.50 15.08 1.65
N SER A 56 0.57 14.80 0.89
CA SER A 56 1.86 15.45 1.07
C SER A 56 2.62 15.49 -0.26
N VAL A 57 3.04 16.69 -0.67
CA VAL A 57 4.18 16.84 -1.58
C VAL A 57 5.40 16.84 -0.68
N ARG A 58 6.06 15.70 -0.52
CA ARG A 58 7.33 15.67 0.21
C ARG A 58 8.39 16.36 -0.64
N ALA A 59 8.78 17.56 -0.25
CA ALA A 59 9.94 18.23 -0.80
C ALA A 59 11.22 17.55 -0.28
N GLY A 60 11.68 16.54 -1.00
CA GLY A 60 13.04 16.02 -0.82
C GLY A 60 14.01 16.92 -1.55
N ARG A 61 15.10 17.35 -0.88
CA ARG A 61 16.23 17.95 -1.60
C ARG A 61 17.04 16.82 -2.20
N SER A 62 17.05 16.70 -3.53
CA SER A 62 18.06 15.88 -4.20
C SER A 62 19.43 16.51 -3.94
N ARG A 63 20.43 15.69 -3.63
CA ARG A 63 21.82 16.17 -3.55
C ARG A 63 22.21 16.69 -4.93
N GLN A 64 22.42 17.99 -5.01
CA GLN A 64 22.83 18.66 -6.23
C GLN A 64 24.35 18.63 -6.27
N ASP A 65 24.88 17.64 -6.97
CA ASP A 65 26.33 17.48 -7.19
C ASP A 65 26.66 17.82 -8.64
N ARG A 66 27.67 17.16 -9.22
CA ARG A 66 28.19 17.40 -10.57
C ARG A 66 27.13 17.35 -11.70
N LEU A 67 25.98 16.73 -11.46
CA LEU A 67 24.89 16.57 -12.43
C LEU A 67 23.68 17.48 -12.14
N SER A 68 23.91 18.63 -11.49
CA SER A 68 22.88 19.65 -11.34
C SER A 68 22.49 20.30 -12.69
N PRO A 69 21.21 20.59 -12.93
CA PRO A 69 20.07 20.22 -12.10
C PRO A 69 19.69 18.75 -12.32
N VAL A 70 19.62 17.96 -11.23
CA VAL A 70 19.26 16.54 -11.30
C VAL A 70 17.88 16.32 -11.94
N SER A 71 16.98 17.31 -11.88
CA SER A 71 15.68 17.27 -12.55
C SER A 71 15.80 17.08 -14.06
N GLU A 72 16.81 17.68 -14.70
CA GLU A 72 17.01 17.59 -16.15
C GLU A 72 17.89 16.41 -16.55
N ARG A 73 18.65 15.84 -15.62
CA ARG A 73 19.65 14.78 -15.86
C ARG A 73 19.44 13.56 -14.96
N HIS A 74 18.19 13.27 -14.63
CA HIS A 74 17.83 12.25 -13.64
C HIS A 74 18.35 10.85 -14.00
N ASP A 75 18.30 10.46 -15.27
CA ASP A 75 18.82 9.17 -15.72
C ASP A 75 20.34 9.03 -15.51
N GLN A 76 21.09 10.09 -15.81
CA GLN A 76 22.54 10.11 -15.63
C GLN A 76 22.92 10.10 -14.13
N ALA A 77 22.16 10.84 -13.32
CA ALA A 77 22.34 10.85 -11.87
C ALA A 77 22.02 9.47 -11.25
N LEU A 78 20.98 8.79 -11.72
CA LEU A 78 20.64 7.44 -11.30
C LEU A 78 21.72 6.43 -11.72
N ALA A 79 22.18 6.48 -12.96
CA ALA A 79 23.24 5.61 -13.46
C ALA A 79 24.56 5.79 -12.70
N ALA A 80 24.88 7.01 -12.25
CA ALA A 80 26.04 7.26 -11.41
C ALA A 80 25.86 6.70 -9.99
N ALA A 81 24.65 6.78 -9.41
CA ALA A 81 24.35 6.28 -8.07
C ALA A 81 24.29 4.75 -7.97
N LEU A 82 24.00 4.05 -9.07
CA LEU A 82 23.89 2.59 -9.13
C LEU A 82 25.20 1.88 -9.51
N LYS A 83 26.26 2.62 -9.85
CA LYS A 83 27.58 2.04 -10.07
C LYS A 83 28.23 1.74 -8.71
N PRO A 84 28.83 0.55 -8.52
CA PRO A 84 29.46 0.16 -7.26
C PRO A 84 30.65 1.03 -6.88
#